data_AF-A0A535W7V3-F1
#
_entry.id   AF-A0A535W7V3-F1
#
_cell.length_a   1.000
_cell.length_b   1.000
_cell.length_c   1.000
_cell.angle_alpha   90.00
_cell.angle_beta   90.00
_cell.angle_gamma   90.00
#
_symmetry.space_group_name_H-M   'P 1'
#
loop_
_entity.id
_entity.type
_entity.pdbx_description
1 polymer ?
#
loop_
_entity_poly.entity_id
_entity_poly.type
_entity_poly.pdbx_seq_one_letter_code
_entity_poly.pdbx_strand_id
1 'polypeptide(L)'
;MRWAVEYELPSGSIGLCIFSAEDLHTAQAFVDEMITQYGHDHVFNLNELANGTGIEELYRLFPRLVTIVNQGNIPRKKQSITYPSNLPG
;
A
#
# COMPACT_ATOMS: atom_id res chain seq x y z
N MET A 1 11.64 17.34 3.65
CA MET A 1 11.00 16.86 2.39
C MET A 1 10.21 15.60 2.69
N ARG A 2 8.93 15.52 2.30
CA ARG A 2 8.11 14.31 2.38
C ARG A 2 8.21 13.46 1.11
N TRP A 3 8.27 12.15 1.27
CA TRP A 3 8.44 11.18 0.20
C TRP A 3 7.53 9.98 0.39
N ALA A 4 7.18 9.31 -0.70
CA ALA A 4 6.46 8.05 -0.70
C ALA A 4 7.19 7.02 -1.56
N VAL A 5 7.32 5.80 -1.06
CA VAL A 5 8.00 4.68 -1.74
C VAL A 5 7.09 3.46 -1.71
N GLU A 6 6.77 2.91 -2.88
CA GLU A 6 6.14 1.61 -3.03
C GLU A 6 7.20 0.51 -2.88
N TYR A 7 6.86 -0.54 -2.13
CA TYR A 7 7.72 -1.71 -1.98
C TYR A 7 6.89 -2.99 -2.06
N GLU A 8 7.51 -4.10 -2.46
CA GLU A 8 6.89 -5.43 -2.46
C GLU A 8 7.67 -6.34 -1.52
N LEU A 9 6.95 -6.98 -0.61
CA LEU A 9 7.53 -8.00 0.26
C LEU A 9 7.76 -9.29 -0.53
N PRO A 10 8.68 -10.17 -0.09
CA PRO A 10 8.88 -11.49 -0.71
C PRO A 10 7.62 -12.36 -0.80
N SER A 11 6.59 -12.05 0.01
CA SER A 11 5.26 -12.68 -0.04
C SER A 11 4.40 -12.21 -1.22
N GLY A 12 4.86 -11.27 -2.06
CA GLY A 12 4.10 -10.61 -3.11
C GLY A 12 3.15 -9.51 -2.61
N SER A 13 3.28 -9.12 -1.34
CA SER A 13 2.45 -8.07 -0.74
C SER A 13 3.04 -6.70 -1.03
N ILE A 14 2.25 -5.80 -1.60
CA ILE A 14 2.68 -4.43 -1.91
C ILE A 14 2.32 -3.50 -0.75
N GLY A 15 3.28 -2.69 -0.32
CA GLY A 15 3.12 -1.68 0.73
C GLY A 15 3.54 -0.30 0.27
N LEU A 16 3.13 0.71 1.04
CA LEU A 16 3.53 2.11 0.86
C LEU A 16 4.23 2.59 2.12
N CYS A 17 5.46 3.07 1.97
CA CYS A 17 6.18 3.77 3.02
C CYS A 17 6.11 5.28 2.76
N ILE A 18 5.63 6.05 3.73
CA ILE A 18 5.68 7.52 3.70
C ILE A 18 6.70 7.96 4.74
N PHE A 19 7.70 8.73 4.33
CA PHE A 19 8.75 9.19 5.23
C PHE A 19 9.11 10.65 4.96
N SER A 20 9.81 11.24 5.92
CA SER A 20 10.38 12.57 5.79
C SER A 20 11.90 12.48 5.79
N ALA A 21 12.55 13.22 4.90
CA ALA A 21 14.00 13.36 4.82
C ALA A 21 14.39 14.84 4.90
N GLU A 22 15.54 15.13 5.50
CA GLU A 22 16.04 16.50 5.66
C GLU A 22 16.45 17.10 4.32
N ASP A 23 17.07 16.30 3.46
CA ASP A 23 17.53 16.68 2.12
C ASP A 23 17.36 15.53 1.10
N LEU A 24 17.69 15.83 -0.16
CA LEU A 24 17.62 14.86 -1.26
C LEU A 24 18.61 13.69 -1.07
N HIS A 25 19.77 13.94 -0.47
CA HIS A 25 20.78 12.91 -0.28
C HIS A 25 20.31 11.84 0.71
N THR A 26 19.73 12.27 1.83
CA THR A 26 19.13 11.42 2.86
C THR A 26 17.93 10.65 2.30
N ALA A 27 17.11 11.30 1.46
CA ALA A 27 16.01 10.63 0.77
C ALA A 27 16.52 9.52 -0.17
N GLN A 28 17.56 9.82 -0.95
CA GLN A 28 18.14 8.85 -1.88
C GLN A 28 18.73 7.64 -1.13
N ALA A 29 19.47 7.87 -0.04
CA ALA A 29 20.05 6.79 0.75
C ALA A 29 18.98 5.82 1.29
N PHE A 30 17.84 6.34 1.75
CA PHE A 30 16.72 5.50 2.20
C PHE A 30 16.07 4.74 1.04
N VAL A 31 15.91 5.37 -0.11
CA VAL A 31 15.38 4.73 -1.32
C VAL A 31 16.29 3.60 -1.79
N ASP A 32 17.61 3.81 -1.81
CA ASP A 32 18.59 2.80 -2.20
C ASP A 32 18.55 1.57 -1.27
N GLU A 33 18.34 1.80 0.03
CA GLU A 33 18.12 0.74 1.00
C GLU A 33 16.83 -0.05 0.70
N MET A 34 15.73 0.65 0.43
CA MET A 34 14.45 0.03 0.08
C MET A 34 14.52 -0.77 -1.22
N ILE A 35 15.21 -0.27 -2.24
CA ILE A 35 15.45 -0.98 -3.50
C ILE A 35 16.28 -2.24 -3.24
N THR A 36 17.33 -2.14 -2.43
CA THR A 36 18.21 -3.28 -2.12
C THR A 36 17.46 -4.38 -1.36
N GLN A 37 16.58 -4.01 -0.43
CA GLN A 37 15.87 -4.96 0.42
C GLN A 37 14.58 -5.52 -0.22
N TYR A 38 13.87 -4.71 -1.00
CA TYR A 38 12.52 -5.03 -1.48
C TYR A 38 12.37 -4.98 -3.01
N GLY A 39 13.35 -4.49 -3.76
CA GLY A 39 13.41 -4.64 -5.23
C GLY A 39 12.51 -3.72 -6.06
N HIS A 40 11.86 -2.71 -5.47
CA HIS A 40 10.95 -1.80 -6.18
C HIS A 40 11.34 -0.33 -6.02
N ASP A 41 11.11 0.48 -7.07
CA ASP A 41 11.66 1.83 -7.23
C ASP A 41 10.62 2.94 -7.48
N HIS A 42 9.33 2.67 -7.24
CA HIS A 42 8.32 3.73 -7.38
C HIS A 42 8.41 4.71 -6.20
N VAL A 43 9.12 5.81 -6.44
CA VAL A 43 9.37 6.88 -5.48
C VAL A 43 8.73 8.18 -5.95
N PHE A 44 8.04 8.86 -5.05
CA PHE A 44 7.41 10.16 -5.32
C PHE A 44 7.76 11.20 -4.27
N ASN A 45 8.12 12.39 -4.75
CA ASN A 45 8.33 13.59 -3.93
C ASN A 45 6.98 14.22 -3.58
N LEU A 46 6.48 13.99 -2.36
CA LEU A 46 5.18 14.52 -1.93
C LEU A 46 5.19 16.05 -1.71
N ASN A 47 6.34 16.71 -1.82
CA ASN A 47 6.42 18.17 -1.74
C ASN A 47 6.06 18.83 -3.08
N GLU A 48 6.07 18.08 -4.19
CA GLU A 48 5.66 18.55 -5.52
C GLU A 48 4.13 18.56 -5.68
N LEU A 49 3.40 17.93 -4.76
CA LEU A 49 1.96 18.01 -4.74
C LEU A 49 1.52 19.39 -4.26
N ALA A 50 0.88 20.14 -5.15
CA ALA A 50 0.36 21.47 -4.85
C ALA A 50 -0.70 21.41 -3.74
N ASN A 51 -0.41 22.06 -2.61
CA ASN A 51 -1.31 22.42 -1.51
C ASN A 51 -2.37 21.36 -1.11
N GLY A 52 -2.05 20.57 -0.08
CA GLY A 52 -3.06 19.92 0.76
C GLY A 52 -3.70 18.65 0.18
N THR A 53 -2.99 17.94 -0.68
CA THR A 53 -3.48 16.70 -1.28
C THR A 53 -3.56 15.58 -0.23
N GLY A 54 -4.80 15.15 0.02
CA GLY A 54 -5.12 14.05 0.92
C GLY A 54 -4.78 12.68 0.34
N ILE A 55 -5.20 11.63 1.05
CA ILE A 55 -4.92 10.23 0.72
C ILE A 55 -5.36 9.80 -0.71
N GLU A 56 -6.30 10.52 -1.32
CA GLU A 56 -6.81 10.28 -2.67
C GLU A 56 -5.73 10.44 -3.76
N GLU A 57 -4.81 11.39 -3.59
CA GLU A 57 -3.72 11.60 -4.56
C GLU A 57 -2.65 10.52 -4.43
N LEU A 58 -2.43 9.98 -3.22
CA LEU A 58 -1.58 8.81 -3.04
C LEU A 58 -2.14 7.61 -3.80
N TYR A 59 -3.46 7.39 -3.77
CA TYR A 59 -4.09 6.34 -4.57
C TYR A 59 -3.94 6.55 -6.08
N ARG A 60 -3.88 7.79 -6.55
CA ARG A 60 -3.61 8.10 -7.97
C ARG A 60 -2.15 7.81 -8.34
N LEU A 61 -1.20 8.19 -7.48
CA LEU A 61 0.23 7.97 -7.70
C LEU A 61 0.61 6.49 -7.62
N PHE A 62 -0.11 5.71 -6.81
CA PHE A 62 0.17 4.30 -6.54
C PHE A 62 -1.04 3.41 -6.86
N PRO A 63 -1.38 3.20 -8.15
CA PRO A 63 -2.60 2.49 -8.57
C PRO A 63 -2.59 0.98 -8.21
N ARG A 64 -1.41 0.39 -7.99
CA ARG A 64 -1.29 -1.02 -7.55
C ARG A 64 -1.87 -1.20 -6.15
N LEU A 65 -1.72 -0.21 -5.27
CA LEU A 65 -2.34 -0.21 -3.94
C LEU A 65 -3.87 -0.12 -4.01
N VAL A 66 -4.41 0.67 -4.94
CA VAL A 66 -5.86 0.77 -5.18
C VAL A 66 -6.43 -0.59 -5.58
N THR A 67 -5.71 -1.30 -6.44
CA THR A 67 -6.11 -2.64 -6.90
C THR A 67 -6.17 -3.63 -5.73
N ILE A 68 -5.20 -3.58 -4.82
CA ILE A 68 -5.16 -4.43 -3.61
C ILE A 68 -6.29 -4.07 -2.62
N VAL A 69 -6.49 -2.78 -2.35
CA VAL A 69 -7.57 -2.31 -1.46
C VAL A 69 -8.95 -2.72 -2.01
N ASN A 70 -9.15 -2.63 -3.33
CA ASN A 70 -10.39 -3.06 -3.96
C ASN A 70 -10.58 -4.59 -3.93
N GLN A 71 -9.50 -5.38 -4.02
CA GLN A 71 -9.58 -6.84 -3.88
C GLN A 71 -9.89 -7.27 -2.44
N GLY A 72 -9.36 -6.56 -1.43
CA GLY A 72 -9.69 -6.78 -0.02
C GLY A 72 -11.11 -6.36 0.38
N ASN A 73 -11.69 -5.40 -0.35
CA ASN A 73 -13.06 -4.89 -0.13
C ASN A 73 -14.15 -5.60 -0.93
N ILE A 74 -13.85 -6.69 -1.65
CA ILE A 74 -14.90 -7.57 -2.18
C ILE A 74 -15.51 -8.30 -0.97
N PRO A 75 -16.78 -8.07 -0.60
CA PRO A 75 -17.41 -8.92 0.39
C PRO A 75 -17.43 -10.32 -0.21
N ARG A 76 -16.70 -11.27 0.39
CA ARG A 76 -16.93 -12.70 0.15
C ARG A 76 -18.34 -13.02 0.62
N LYS A 77 -19.34 -12.72 -0.20
CA LYS A 77 -20.69 -13.20 -0.01
C LYS A 77 -20.79 -14.58 -0.64
N LYS A 78 -20.69 -15.61 0.20
CA LYS A 78 -21.69 -16.68 0.26
C LYS A 78 -21.56 -17.46 1.56
N GLN A 79 -22.52 -17.22 2.43
CA GLN A 79 -22.92 -18.12 3.49
C GLN A 79 -23.31 -19.48 2.89
N SER A 80 -22.86 -20.56 3.51
CA SER A 80 -23.69 -21.75 3.72
C SER A 80 -23.40 -22.27 5.12
N ILE A 81 -24.07 -21.70 6.12
CA ILE A 81 -24.19 -22.35 7.41
C ILE A 81 -25.33 -23.35 7.25
N THR A 82 -24.99 -24.62 7.01
CA THR A 82 -25.95 -25.72 7.11
C THR A 82 -26.15 -26.02 8.59
N TYR A 83 -27.34 -25.76 9.12
CA TYR A 83 -27.70 -26.22 10.46
C TYR A 83 -27.89 -27.74 10.43
N PRO A 84 -27.28 -28.52 11.33
CA PRO A 84 -27.66 -29.91 11.51
C PRO A 84 -29.04 -29.98 12.15
N SER A 85 -30.03 -30.43 11.37
CA SER A 85 -31.34 -30.84 11.85
C SER A 85 -31.18 -32.06 12.75
N ASN A 86 -31.15 -31.90 14.07
CA ASN A 86 -31.34 -33.01 15.01
C ASN A 86 -32.03 -32.51 16.29
N LEU A 87 -33.37 -32.52 16.25
CA LEU A 87 -34.21 -32.68 17.44
C LEU A 87 -34.10 -34.13 17.93
N PRO A 88 -34.23 -34.36 19.24
CA PRO A 88 -34.99 -35.52 19.68
C PRO A 88 -36.13 -35.16 20.64
N GLY A 89 -37.32 -35.64 20.25
CA GLY A 89 -38.35 -36.35 21.05
C GLY A 89 -38.78 -35.78 22.38
#